data_AF-A0A815S081-F1
#
_entry.id   AF-A0A815S081-F1
#
_cell.length_a   1.000
_cell.length_b   1.000
_cell.length_c   1.000
_cell.angle_alpha   90.00
_cell.angle_beta   90.00
_cell.angle_gamma   90.00
#
_symmetry.space_group_name_H-M   'P 1'
#
loop_
_entity.id
_entity.type
_entity.pdbx_description
1 polymer ?
#
loop_
_entity_poly.entity_id
_entity_poly.type
_entity_poly.pdbx_seq_one_letter_code
_entity_poly.pdbx_strand_id
1 'polypeptide(L)'
;EILQQDVASLKQKVDDMQYVSYDGTLIWKITSFHEKMMDAQSERQTSIYSPPFYSSATGYKMRARLYLNGDGNARRTHMSLFFVLMRGPNDAILKFPFNYKVAFCVYDQTPQQRHIIDFFQPDIKSNSFQRPRSEMNIASGIPKFFPLTMIQQEGNPYVRDDTMFIKVMVDFGDMPKTLLPYALSLNPGLPMHIQQLRIKQEIERREQQQSQQTPTSPANRPVTLPVPSNNEAQSGQIIVNTISSSNAANTNDRSAHIQVTPLSSASSLHPESQMSTQQTLIEVTEEEFSQETQERDNYDYGINCKETRG
;
A
#
# COMPACT_ATOMS: atom_id res chain seq x y z
N GLU A 1 -43.55 10.26 5.87
CA GLU A 1 -42.31 10.06 5.09
C GLU A 1 -41.07 10.54 5.84
N ILE A 2 -40.93 11.82 6.20
CA ILE A 2 -39.76 12.35 6.96
C ILE A 2 -39.50 11.57 8.27
N LEU A 3 -40.54 11.37 9.09
CA LEU A 3 -40.43 10.59 10.34
C LEU A 3 -39.97 9.13 10.11
N GLN A 4 -40.36 8.50 9.00
CA GLN A 4 -39.93 7.13 8.69
C GLN A 4 -38.46 7.10 8.28
N GLN A 5 -38.01 8.12 7.53
CA GLN A 5 -36.61 8.28 7.16
C GLN A 5 -35.73 8.57 8.40
N ASP A 6 -36.21 9.41 9.33
CA ASP A 6 -35.51 9.69 10.59
C ASP A 6 -35.42 8.46 11.47
N VAL A 7 -36.50 7.68 11.59
CA VAL A 7 -36.50 6.41 12.34
C VAL A 7 -35.54 5.41 11.70
N ALA A 8 -35.49 5.31 10.37
CA ALA A 8 -34.53 4.46 9.68
C ALA A 8 -33.08 4.91 9.91
N SER A 9 -32.82 6.22 9.85
CA SER A 9 -31.50 6.80 10.13
C SER A 9 -31.07 6.55 11.58
N LEU A 10 -31.98 6.72 12.54
CA LEU A 10 -31.72 6.45 13.95
C LEU A 10 -31.46 4.97 14.23
N LYS A 11 -32.25 4.07 13.62
CA LYS A 11 -31.99 2.63 13.70
C LYS A 11 -30.59 2.28 13.21
N GLN A 12 -30.20 2.80 12.05
CA GLN A 12 -28.85 2.60 11.53
C GLN A 12 -27.78 3.14 12.49
N LYS A 13 -27.98 4.33 13.07
CA LYS A 13 -27.04 4.87 14.07
C LYS A 13 -26.94 4.00 15.32
N VAL A 14 -28.06 3.46 15.79
CA VAL A 14 -28.10 2.56 16.95
C VAL A 14 -27.38 1.25 16.64
N ASP A 15 -27.60 0.69 15.45
CA ASP A 15 -26.92 -0.52 15.00
C ASP A 15 -25.42 -0.28 14.84
N ASP A 16 -25.03 0.87 14.26
CA ASP A 16 -23.63 1.28 14.15
C ASP A 16 -22.95 1.40 15.51
N MET A 17 -23.67 1.87 16.55
CA MET A 17 -23.16 2.02 17.91
C MET A 17 -22.82 0.69 18.58
N GLN A 18 -23.44 -0.42 18.16
CA GLN A 18 -23.16 -1.75 18.76
C GLN A 18 -21.75 -2.26 18.44
N TYR A 19 -21.11 -1.73 17.40
CA TYR A 19 -19.82 -2.20 16.88
C TYR A 19 -18.71 -1.14 16.97
N VAL A 20 -18.93 -0.07 17.73
CA VAL A 20 -17.93 1.00 17.91
C VAL A 20 -16.76 0.48 18.72
N SER A 21 -15.56 0.60 18.16
CA SER A 21 -14.30 0.37 18.86
C SER A 21 -13.60 1.67 19.23
N TYR A 22 -12.78 1.60 20.28
CA TYR A 22 -11.97 2.69 20.84
C TYR A 22 -10.49 2.31 20.98
N ASP A 23 -10.00 1.35 20.21
CA ASP A 23 -8.61 0.88 20.28
C ASP A 23 -7.85 1.08 18.97
N GLY A 24 -8.41 1.87 18.04
CA GLY A 24 -7.82 2.08 16.72
C GLY A 24 -8.06 0.95 15.74
N THR A 25 -8.89 -0.04 16.08
CA THR A 25 -9.26 -1.13 15.18
C THR A 25 -10.75 -1.12 14.84
N LEU A 26 -11.10 -1.74 13.73
CA LEU A 26 -12.48 -1.96 13.29
C LEU A 26 -12.57 -3.36 12.68
N ILE A 27 -13.58 -4.14 13.06
CA ILE A 27 -14.02 -5.32 12.31
C ILE A 27 -15.35 -4.97 11.64
N TRP A 28 -15.31 -4.80 10.33
CA TRP A 28 -16.48 -4.47 9.53
C TRP A 28 -17.08 -5.72 8.92
N LYS A 29 -18.24 -6.12 9.44
CA LYS A 29 -19.09 -7.15 8.86
C LYS A 29 -19.96 -6.56 7.75
N ILE A 30 -19.79 -7.07 6.54
CA ILE A 30 -20.56 -6.67 5.35
C ILE A 30 -21.49 -7.81 5.02
N THR A 31 -22.76 -7.69 5.43
CA THR A 31 -23.84 -8.64 5.08
C THR A 31 -24.47 -8.29 3.74
N SER A 32 -25.31 -9.16 3.19
CA SER A 32 -26.01 -8.94 1.90
C SER A 32 -25.03 -8.55 0.80
N PHE A 33 -23.88 -9.23 0.76
CA PHE A 33 -22.75 -8.86 -0.09
C PHE A 33 -23.15 -8.87 -1.57
N HIS A 34 -23.89 -9.89 -2.02
CA HIS A 34 -24.28 -10.02 -3.42
C HIS A 34 -25.22 -8.88 -3.86
N GLU A 35 -26.17 -8.49 -3.03
CA GLU A 35 -27.04 -7.32 -3.30
C GLU A 35 -26.21 -6.04 -3.44
N LYS A 36 -25.32 -5.77 -2.48
CA LYS A 36 -24.46 -4.58 -2.51
C LYS A 36 -23.50 -4.60 -3.70
N MET A 37 -23.04 -5.77 -4.12
CA MET A 37 -22.22 -5.93 -5.32
C MET A 37 -23.02 -5.61 -6.58
N MET A 38 -24.25 -6.10 -6.70
CA MET A 38 -25.16 -5.77 -7.81
C MET A 38 -25.44 -4.26 -7.88
N ASP A 39 -25.56 -3.60 -6.73
CA ASP A 39 -25.75 -2.14 -6.66
C ASP A 39 -24.54 -1.35 -7.11
N ALA A 40 -23.35 -1.84 -6.77
CA ALA A 40 -22.10 -1.24 -7.23
C ALA A 40 -21.87 -1.48 -8.73
N GLN A 41 -22.32 -2.62 -9.26
CA GLN A 41 -22.25 -2.97 -10.69
C GLN A 41 -23.25 -2.17 -11.53
N SER A 42 -24.46 -1.98 -11.03
CA SER A 42 -25.52 -1.17 -11.66
C SER A 42 -25.37 0.33 -11.43
N GLU A 43 -24.35 0.75 -10.67
CA GLU A 43 -24.07 2.15 -10.31
C GLU A 43 -25.16 2.80 -9.44
N ARG A 44 -26.14 2.03 -8.95
CA ARG A 44 -27.15 2.47 -7.99
C ARG A 44 -26.52 2.96 -6.69
N GLN A 45 -25.51 2.23 -6.21
CA GLN A 45 -24.72 2.61 -5.05
C GLN A 45 -23.27 2.17 -5.22
N THR A 46 -22.42 3.09 -5.66
CA THR A 46 -21.02 2.80 -6.03
C THR A 46 -20.12 2.51 -4.83
N SER A 47 -20.48 3.00 -3.64
CA SER A 47 -19.69 2.80 -2.42
C SER A 47 -20.57 2.62 -1.19
N ILE A 48 -20.05 1.88 -0.22
CA ILE A 48 -20.60 1.74 1.12
C ILE A 48 -19.59 2.27 2.13
N TYR A 49 -20.07 2.61 3.32
CA TYR A 49 -19.21 3.07 4.40
C TYR A 49 -19.37 2.17 5.63
N SER A 50 -18.29 2.02 6.40
CA SER A 50 -18.35 1.36 7.69
C SER A 50 -19.02 2.25 8.76
N PRO A 51 -19.45 1.65 9.88
CA PRO A 51 -19.62 2.39 11.13
C PRO A 51 -18.33 3.15 11.51
N PRO A 52 -18.45 4.28 12.22
CA PRO A 52 -17.28 4.98 12.75
C PRO A 52 -16.60 4.19 13.86
N PHE A 53 -15.28 4.31 13.95
CA PHE A 53 -14.45 3.77 15.03
C PHE A 53 -13.46 4.83 15.51
N TYR A 54 -12.87 4.61 16.68
CA TYR A 54 -12.03 5.61 17.35
C TYR A 54 -10.68 5.02 17.75
N SER A 55 -9.67 5.89 17.80
CA SER A 55 -8.35 5.50 18.30
C SER A 55 -8.31 5.36 19.84
N SER A 56 -9.18 6.08 20.53
CA SER A 56 -9.43 6.02 21.98
C SER A 56 -10.74 6.74 22.29
N ALA A 57 -11.22 6.66 23.55
CA ALA A 57 -12.39 7.41 24.01
C ALA A 57 -12.28 8.93 23.75
N THR A 58 -11.06 9.46 23.71
CA THR A 58 -10.77 10.89 23.43
C THR A 58 -10.01 11.10 22.12
N GLY A 59 -9.94 10.07 21.28
CA GLY A 59 -9.04 10.00 20.14
C GLY A 59 -9.65 10.46 18.82
N TYR A 60 -8.97 10.11 17.73
CA TYR A 60 -9.40 10.39 16.36
C TYR A 60 -10.68 9.60 16.04
N LYS A 61 -11.63 10.23 15.35
CA LYS A 61 -12.80 9.57 14.77
C LYS A 61 -12.53 9.21 13.32
N MET A 62 -12.80 7.98 12.93
CA MET A 62 -12.40 7.42 11.63
C MET A 62 -13.48 6.49 11.10
N ARG A 63 -13.47 6.21 9.80
CA ARG A 63 -14.28 5.16 9.17
C ARG A 63 -13.61 4.65 7.90
N ALA A 64 -14.14 3.57 7.34
CA ALA A 64 -13.76 3.06 6.03
C ALA A 64 -14.82 3.38 4.97
N ARG A 65 -14.38 3.49 3.72
CA ARG A 65 -15.22 3.56 2.52
C ARG A 65 -14.78 2.46 1.55
N LEU A 66 -15.73 1.63 1.13
CA LEU A 66 -15.48 0.51 0.23
C LEU A 66 -16.25 0.70 -1.07
N TYR A 67 -15.54 0.53 -2.18
CA TYR A 67 -16.11 0.40 -3.51
C TYR A 67 -16.03 -1.05 -3.95
N LEU A 68 -17.16 -1.76 -3.85
CA LEU A 68 -17.24 -3.18 -4.16
C LEU A 68 -16.90 -3.48 -5.62
N ASN A 69 -17.20 -2.56 -6.54
CA ASN A 69 -16.89 -2.70 -7.96
C ASN A 69 -15.73 -1.79 -8.41
N GLY A 70 -14.90 -1.37 -7.45
CA GLY A 70 -13.72 -0.52 -7.67
C GLY A 70 -14.02 0.95 -7.96
N ASP A 71 -12.98 1.77 -7.82
CA ASP A 71 -13.00 3.21 -8.07
C ASP A 71 -11.87 3.62 -9.02
N GLY A 72 -12.07 4.69 -9.80
CA GLY A 72 -11.07 5.23 -10.72
C GLY A 72 -10.50 4.18 -11.69
N ASN A 73 -9.17 4.04 -11.72
CA ASN A 73 -8.45 3.10 -12.58
C ASN A 73 -8.55 1.62 -12.12
N ALA A 74 -9.13 1.35 -10.95
CA ALA A 74 -9.35 0.02 -10.41
C ALA A 74 -10.78 -0.49 -10.65
N ARG A 75 -11.64 0.36 -11.19
CA ARG A 75 -13.04 0.06 -11.47
C ARG A 75 -13.20 -1.23 -12.29
N ARG A 76 -14.15 -2.08 -11.88
CA ARG A 76 -14.48 -3.40 -12.47
C ARG A 76 -13.34 -4.42 -12.49
N THR A 77 -12.21 -4.15 -11.85
CA THR A 77 -11.08 -5.10 -11.76
C THR A 77 -10.72 -5.45 -10.32
N HIS A 78 -10.82 -4.48 -9.40
CA HIS A 78 -10.50 -4.65 -7.99
C HIS A 78 -11.58 -3.99 -7.13
N MET A 79 -11.76 -4.45 -5.91
CA MET A 79 -12.38 -3.67 -4.85
C MET A 79 -11.39 -2.61 -4.38
N SER A 80 -11.89 -1.40 -4.17
CA SER A 80 -11.10 -0.27 -3.66
C SER A 80 -11.50 0.04 -2.23
N LEU A 81 -10.52 0.10 -1.33
CA LEU A 81 -10.74 0.33 0.10
C LEU A 81 -10.01 1.57 0.57
N PHE A 82 -10.75 2.48 1.19
CA PHE A 82 -10.25 3.77 1.61
C PHE A 82 -10.53 4.02 3.09
N PHE A 83 -9.58 4.68 3.73
CA PHE A 83 -9.69 5.25 5.06
C PHE A 83 -10.23 6.68 4.98
N VAL A 84 -11.05 7.06 5.94
CA VAL A 84 -11.65 8.38 6.05
C VAL A 84 -11.45 8.90 7.46
N LEU A 85 -10.70 10.00 7.58
CA LEU A 85 -10.61 10.77 8.81
C LEU A 85 -11.87 11.63 8.96
N MET A 86 -12.51 11.56 10.12
CA MET A 86 -13.76 12.27 10.40
C MET A 86 -13.53 13.34 11.46
N ARG A 87 -14.38 14.38 11.46
CA ARG A 87 -14.40 15.38 12.53
C ARG A 87 -14.79 14.72 13.85
N GLY A 88 -13.89 14.78 14.82
CA GLY A 88 -14.08 14.30 16.18
C GLY A 88 -14.41 15.43 17.16
N PRO A 89 -15.03 15.12 18.31
CA PRO A 89 -15.31 16.11 19.35
C PRO A 89 -14.03 16.65 20.01
N ASN A 90 -12.95 15.87 20.00
CA ASN A 90 -11.69 16.19 20.67
C ASN A 90 -10.59 16.69 19.72
N ASP A 91 -10.91 16.97 18.44
CA ASP A 91 -9.91 17.36 17.43
C ASP A 91 -9.07 18.60 17.83
N ALA A 92 -9.57 19.45 18.74
CA ALA A 92 -8.84 20.61 19.23
C ALA A 92 -7.57 20.26 20.03
N ILE A 93 -7.52 19.07 20.62
CA ILE A 93 -6.39 18.62 21.46
C ILE A 93 -5.57 17.49 20.82
N LEU A 94 -5.93 17.07 19.61
CA LEU A 94 -5.23 16.02 18.87
C LEU A 94 -4.15 16.60 17.95
N LYS A 95 -3.11 15.82 17.67
CA LYS A 95 -2.03 16.21 16.76
C LYS A 95 -2.48 16.03 15.30
N PHE A 96 -2.18 17.02 14.47
CA PHE A 96 -2.38 16.96 13.02
C PHE A 96 -1.13 17.48 12.29
N PRO A 97 -0.85 17.04 11.05
CA PRO A 97 -1.63 16.07 10.27
C PRO A 97 -1.58 14.65 10.87
N PHE A 98 -2.64 13.87 10.60
CA PHE A 98 -2.70 12.46 10.98
C PHE A 98 -1.59 11.70 10.22
N ASN A 99 -0.68 11.07 10.96
CA ASN A 99 0.50 10.41 10.39
C ASN A 99 0.74 9.02 10.99
N TYR A 100 -0.33 8.26 11.16
CA TYR A 100 -0.28 6.89 11.67
C TYR A 100 -0.54 5.91 10.56
N LYS A 101 0.27 4.86 10.48
CA LYS A 101 0.17 3.83 9.44
C LYS A 101 -1.21 3.16 9.52
N VAL A 102 -1.86 2.97 8.38
CA VAL A 102 -3.18 2.35 8.30
C VAL A 102 -3.05 1.04 7.54
N ALA A 103 -3.52 -0.04 8.16
CA ALA A 103 -3.51 -1.37 7.56
C ALA A 103 -4.94 -1.89 7.38
N PHE A 104 -5.14 -2.59 6.27
CA PHE A 104 -6.38 -3.24 5.88
C PHE A 104 -6.18 -4.74 5.77
N CYS A 105 -7.24 -5.48 6.08
CA CYS A 105 -7.25 -6.94 6.00
C CYS A 105 -8.63 -7.41 5.54
N VAL A 106 -8.70 -8.23 4.48
CA VAL A 106 -9.89 -9.02 4.14
C VAL A 106 -9.68 -10.42 4.69
N TYR A 107 -10.63 -10.86 5.51
CA TYR A 107 -10.56 -12.18 6.13
C TYR A 107 -10.86 -13.29 5.13
N ASP A 108 -9.92 -14.20 5.01
CA ASP A 108 -10.17 -15.58 4.61
C ASP A 108 -10.93 -16.28 5.75
N GLN A 109 -12.14 -16.76 5.45
CA GLN A 109 -13.05 -17.38 6.40
C GLN A 109 -12.89 -18.92 6.47
N THR A 110 -11.84 -19.45 5.87
CA THR A 110 -11.47 -20.87 5.92
C THR A 110 -10.39 -21.14 6.98
N PRO A 111 -10.17 -22.41 7.37
CA PRO A 111 -9.09 -22.76 8.31
C PRO A 111 -7.68 -22.35 7.84
N GLN A 112 -7.50 -22.08 6.54
CA GLN A 112 -6.21 -21.66 5.98
C GLN A 112 -5.82 -20.23 6.37
N GLN A 113 -6.79 -19.37 6.70
CA GLN A 113 -6.56 -17.99 7.16
C GLN A 113 -5.60 -17.17 6.27
N ARG A 114 -5.65 -17.36 4.96
CA ARG A 114 -4.83 -16.60 3.99
C ARG A 114 -5.44 -15.23 3.72
N HIS A 115 -5.45 -14.40 4.75
CA HIS A 115 -6.00 -13.06 4.69
C HIS A 115 -5.27 -12.19 3.65
N ILE A 116 -6.01 -11.34 2.94
CA ILE A 116 -5.41 -10.33 2.05
C ILE A 116 -5.15 -9.09 2.87
N ILE A 117 -3.88 -8.72 2.98
CA ILE A 117 -3.41 -7.65 3.86
C ILE A 117 -2.61 -6.65 3.05
N ASP A 118 -2.92 -5.38 3.21
CA ASP A 118 -2.14 -4.28 2.63
C ASP A 118 -2.22 -3.06 3.56
N PHE A 119 -1.27 -2.13 3.45
CA PHE A 119 -1.20 -0.97 4.31
C PHE A 119 -0.63 0.23 3.55
N PHE A 120 -0.88 1.42 4.07
CA PHE A 120 -0.30 2.65 3.56
C PHE A 120 0.15 3.56 4.70
N GLN A 121 1.13 4.40 4.40
CA GLN A 121 1.52 5.52 5.25
C GLN A 121 0.78 6.77 4.75
N PRO A 122 0.03 7.48 5.62
CA PRO A 122 -0.59 8.75 5.24
C PRO A 122 0.43 9.76 4.69
N ASP A 123 0.10 10.39 3.56
CA ASP A 123 0.86 11.54 3.06
C ASP A 123 0.45 12.80 3.84
N ILE A 124 1.36 13.28 4.70
CA ILE A 124 1.13 14.46 5.55
C ILE A 124 0.87 15.76 4.76
N LYS A 125 1.18 15.80 3.46
CA LYS A 125 0.88 16.95 2.59
C LYS A 125 -0.55 16.90 2.05
N SER A 126 -1.18 15.73 2.05
CA SER A 126 -2.54 15.54 1.55
C SER A 126 -3.58 16.17 2.46
N ASN A 127 -4.61 16.77 1.86
CA ASN A 127 -5.77 17.31 2.58
C ASN A 127 -6.57 16.22 3.31
N SER A 128 -6.45 14.96 2.89
CA SER A 128 -7.13 13.80 3.49
C SER A 128 -6.77 13.59 4.97
N PHE A 129 -5.58 14.01 5.38
CA PHE A 129 -5.04 13.78 6.73
C PHE A 129 -4.85 15.05 7.55
N GLN A 130 -5.26 16.20 7.02
CA GLN A 130 -5.31 17.44 7.80
C GLN A 130 -6.42 17.39 8.84
N ARG A 131 -6.38 18.33 9.80
CA ARG A 131 -7.48 18.49 10.77
C ARG A 131 -8.82 18.67 10.04
N PRO A 132 -9.83 17.81 10.29
CA PRO A 132 -11.11 17.92 9.61
C PRO A 132 -11.79 19.27 9.82
N ARG A 133 -12.26 19.86 8.71
CA ARG A 133 -13.08 21.09 8.70
C ARG A 133 -14.56 20.80 8.42
N SER A 134 -14.83 19.73 7.69
CA SER A 134 -16.14 19.12 7.41
C SER A 134 -16.32 17.84 8.23
N GLU A 135 -17.51 17.22 8.18
CA GLU A 135 -17.79 15.95 8.85
C GLU A 135 -16.79 14.84 8.48
N MET A 136 -16.36 14.81 7.22
CA MET A 136 -15.39 13.86 6.68
C MET A 136 -14.36 14.59 5.82
N ASN A 137 -13.11 14.15 5.90
CA ASN A 137 -12.10 14.48 4.91
C ASN A 137 -12.29 13.64 3.63
N ILE A 138 -11.51 13.98 2.59
CA ILE A 138 -11.40 13.18 1.38
C ILE A 138 -10.84 11.79 1.76
N ALA A 139 -11.42 10.75 1.20
CA ALA A 139 -10.99 9.37 1.45
C ALA A 139 -9.60 9.12 0.83
N SER A 140 -8.76 8.33 1.49
CA SER A 140 -7.43 7.94 1.00
C SER A 140 -7.13 6.51 1.37
N GLY A 141 -6.46 5.75 0.50
CA GLY A 141 -6.29 4.31 0.66
C GLY A 141 -5.84 3.66 -0.63
N ILE A 142 -6.32 2.44 -0.89
CA ILE A 142 -5.74 1.52 -1.86
C ILE A 142 -6.77 1.21 -2.96
N PRO A 143 -6.64 1.82 -4.16
CA PRO A 143 -7.59 1.58 -5.26
C PRO A 143 -7.63 0.12 -5.72
N LYS A 144 -6.46 -0.52 -5.88
CA LYS A 144 -6.34 -1.93 -6.31
C LYS A 144 -6.10 -2.85 -5.12
N PHE A 145 -7.00 -2.83 -4.13
CA PHE A 145 -6.78 -3.54 -2.87
C PHE A 145 -7.07 -5.04 -2.98
N PHE A 146 -8.22 -5.44 -3.53
CA PHE A 146 -8.63 -6.85 -3.59
C PHE A 146 -9.09 -7.20 -5.02
N PRO A 147 -8.45 -8.14 -5.74
CA PRO A 147 -8.85 -8.50 -7.10
C PRO A 147 -10.26 -9.11 -7.16
N LEU A 148 -11.12 -8.60 -8.05
CA LEU A 148 -12.49 -9.11 -8.19
C LEU A 148 -12.54 -10.54 -8.72
N THR A 149 -11.50 -10.97 -9.44
CA THR A 149 -11.35 -12.35 -9.90
C THR A 149 -11.38 -13.35 -8.74
N MET A 150 -10.90 -12.97 -7.54
CA MET A 150 -10.97 -13.84 -6.36
C MET A 150 -12.39 -13.99 -5.81
N ILE A 151 -13.26 -12.98 -5.94
CA ILE A 151 -14.69 -13.10 -5.56
C ILE A 151 -15.45 -13.98 -6.55
N GLN A 152 -15.11 -13.88 -7.83
CA GLN A 152 -15.78 -14.60 -8.93
C GLN A 152 -15.49 -16.10 -8.93
N GLN A 153 -14.44 -16.55 -8.23
CA GLN A 153 -14.12 -17.96 -8.09
C GLN A 153 -15.22 -18.69 -7.31
N GLU A 154 -15.60 -19.87 -7.81
CA GLU A 154 -16.50 -20.77 -7.10
C GLU A 154 -15.90 -21.16 -5.75
N GLY A 155 -16.70 -21.08 -4.68
CA GLY A 155 -16.22 -21.39 -3.34
C GLY A 155 -15.21 -20.39 -2.77
N ASN A 156 -15.20 -19.14 -3.25
CA ASN A 156 -14.27 -18.12 -2.75
C ASN A 156 -14.29 -18.06 -1.20
N PRO A 157 -13.11 -17.96 -0.56
CA PRO A 157 -13.02 -18.07 0.90
C PRO A 157 -13.36 -16.76 1.64
N TYR A 158 -13.50 -15.65 0.90
CA TYR A 158 -13.62 -14.31 1.48
C TYR A 158 -15.08 -13.86 1.66
N VAL A 159 -16.01 -14.45 0.90
CA VAL A 159 -17.46 -14.25 1.02
C VAL A 159 -18.11 -15.59 1.34
N ARG A 160 -18.63 -15.72 2.56
CA ARG A 160 -19.31 -16.92 3.07
C ARG A 160 -20.64 -16.49 3.67
N ASP A 161 -21.69 -17.26 3.45
CA ASP A 161 -23.04 -16.95 3.94
C ASP A 161 -23.45 -15.50 3.63
N ASP A 162 -23.19 -15.09 2.38
CA ASP A 162 -23.44 -13.74 1.86
C ASP A 162 -22.81 -12.61 2.70
N THR A 163 -21.68 -12.92 3.35
CA THR A 163 -21.01 -12.03 4.31
C THR A 163 -19.50 -11.99 4.05
N MET A 164 -18.94 -10.77 4.09
CA MET A 164 -17.50 -10.49 4.08
C MET A 164 -17.09 -9.79 5.38
N PHE A 165 -15.85 -10.02 5.83
CA PHE A 165 -15.26 -9.31 6.96
C PHE A 165 -14.01 -8.54 6.55
N ILE A 166 -13.95 -7.26 6.89
CA ILE A 166 -12.79 -6.39 6.68
C ILE A 166 -12.30 -5.87 8.02
N LYS A 167 -11.01 -6.01 8.32
CA LYS A 167 -10.37 -5.34 9.45
C LYS A 167 -9.64 -4.09 8.98
N VAL A 168 -9.82 -3.01 9.72
CA VAL A 168 -8.99 -1.81 9.63
C VAL A 168 -8.24 -1.67 10.94
N MET A 169 -6.95 -1.39 10.87
CA MET A 169 -6.09 -1.17 12.04
C MET A 169 -5.24 0.07 11.82
N VAL A 170 -5.28 0.99 12.77
CA VAL A 170 -4.35 2.12 12.82
C VAL A 170 -3.22 1.78 13.78
N ASP A 171 -2.00 1.81 13.27
CA ASP A 171 -0.79 1.51 14.01
C ASP A 171 -0.22 2.79 14.65
N PHE A 172 -0.50 2.95 15.94
CA PHE A 172 0.02 4.04 16.78
C PHE A 172 1.39 3.73 17.40
N GLY A 173 1.85 2.47 17.31
CA GLY A 173 3.09 2.00 17.93
C GLY A 173 4.28 1.96 16.98
N ASP A 174 4.08 2.38 15.72
CA ASP A 174 5.04 2.26 14.62
C ASP A 174 5.61 0.84 14.47
N MET A 175 4.71 -0.14 14.42
CA MET A 175 5.07 -1.53 14.22
C MET A 175 5.83 -1.72 12.88
N PRO A 176 6.88 -2.56 12.86
CA PRO A 176 7.56 -2.94 11.63
C PRO A 176 6.56 -3.51 10.61
N LYS A 177 6.69 -3.11 9.34
CA LYS A 177 5.80 -3.55 8.25
C LYS A 177 5.73 -5.09 8.14
N THR A 178 6.84 -5.76 8.40
CA THR A 178 6.97 -7.22 8.38
C THR A 178 6.19 -7.94 9.50
N LEU A 179 5.72 -7.20 10.50
CA LEU A 179 4.92 -7.73 11.61
C LEU A 179 3.41 -7.55 11.36
N LEU A 180 3.00 -6.65 10.46
CA LEU A 180 1.59 -6.39 10.19
C LEU A 180 0.80 -7.65 9.80
N PRO A 181 1.32 -8.57 8.96
CA PRO A 181 0.61 -9.81 8.66
C PRO A 181 0.32 -10.64 9.91
N TYR A 182 1.26 -10.71 10.86
CA TYR A 182 1.08 -11.41 12.13
C TYR A 182 0.03 -10.72 13.01
N ALA A 183 0.14 -9.40 13.20
CA ALA A 183 -0.80 -8.64 14.03
C ALA A 183 -2.25 -8.70 13.52
N LEU A 184 -2.43 -8.71 12.19
CA LEU A 184 -3.75 -8.76 11.55
C LEU A 184 -4.32 -10.19 11.47
N SER A 185 -3.48 -11.23 11.51
CA SER A 185 -3.91 -12.64 11.55
C SER A 185 -4.19 -13.17 12.95
N LEU A 186 -3.87 -12.40 14.00
CA LEU A 186 -4.29 -12.75 15.36
C LEU A 186 -5.80 -12.94 15.42
N ASN A 187 -6.22 -13.97 16.16
CA ASN A 187 -7.63 -14.26 16.38
C ASN A 187 -8.33 -13.01 16.97
N PRO A 188 -9.29 -12.40 16.24
CA PRO A 188 -9.95 -11.18 16.67
C PRO A 188 -10.82 -11.39 17.93
N GLY A 189 -11.15 -12.65 18.27
CA GLY A 189 -11.87 -12.99 19.50
C GLY A 189 -11.01 -12.97 20.77
N LEU A 190 -9.69 -12.76 20.66
CA LEU A 190 -8.84 -12.59 21.85
C LEU A 190 -9.06 -11.21 22.48
N PRO A 191 -9.08 -11.09 23.82
CA PRO A 191 -9.10 -9.79 24.47
C PRO A 191 -7.95 -8.89 23.99
N MET A 192 -8.20 -7.59 23.86
CA MET A 192 -7.25 -6.68 23.20
C MET A 192 -5.88 -6.65 23.88
N HIS A 193 -5.84 -6.67 25.22
CA HIS A 193 -4.58 -6.72 25.97
C HIS A 193 -3.77 -8.01 25.69
N ILE A 194 -4.43 -9.13 25.37
CA ILE A 194 -3.77 -10.38 24.98
C ILE A 194 -3.22 -10.30 23.56
N GLN A 195 -3.97 -9.70 22.63
CA GLN A 195 -3.46 -9.45 21.28
C GLN A 195 -2.21 -8.56 21.33
N GLN A 196 -2.23 -7.48 22.12
CA GLN A 196 -1.08 -6.59 22.34
C GLN A 196 0.12 -7.33 22.95
N LEU A 197 -0.12 -8.18 23.95
CA LEU A 197 0.94 -8.97 24.57
C LEU A 197 1.63 -9.89 23.56
N ARG A 198 0.85 -10.57 22.70
CA ARG A 198 1.39 -11.45 21.65
C ARG A 198 2.21 -10.68 20.62
N ILE A 199 1.73 -9.52 20.19
CA ILE A 199 2.48 -8.63 19.28
C ILE A 199 3.80 -8.23 19.91
N LYS A 200 3.80 -7.81 21.18
CA LYS A 200 5.02 -7.40 21.90
C LYS A 200 6.04 -8.54 22.00
N GLN A 201 5.59 -9.73 22.38
CA GLN A 201 6.46 -10.92 22.46
C GLN A 201 7.07 -11.27 21.11
N GLU A 202 6.29 -11.14 20.02
CA GLU A 202 6.78 -11.41 18.67
C GLU A 202 7.82 -10.37 18.21
N ILE A 203 7.68 -9.10 18.60
CA ILE A 203 8.70 -8.06 18.39
C ILE A 203 10.00 -8.46 19.08
N GLU A 204 9.94 -8.71 20.40
CA GLU A 204 11.11 -9.06 21.22
C GLU A 204 11.82 -10.32 20.69
N ARG A 205 11.05 -11.32 20.25
CA ARG A 205 11.57 -12.56 19.65
C ARG A 205 12.34 -12.29 18.35
N ARG A 206 11.83 -11.42 17.49
CA ARG A 206 12.48 -11.07 16.21
C ARG A 206 13.74 -10.25 16.41
N GLU A 207 13.74 -9.30 17.34
CA GLU A 207 14.91 -8.50 17.69
C GLU A 207 16.06 -9.38 18.21
N GLN A 208 15.75 -10.36 19.08
CA GLN A 208 16.74 -11.31 19.58
C GLN A 208 17.35 -12.16 18.44
N GLN A 209 16.53 -12.63 17.50
CA GLN A 209 17.03 -13.40 16.35
C GLN A 209 17.93 -12.56 15.44
N GLN A 210 17.62 -11.29 15.25
CA GLN A 210 18.44 -10.38 14.44
C GLN A 210 19.78 -10.06 15.11
N SER A 211 19.80 -9.91 16.44
CA SER A 211 21.05 -9.69 17.20
C SER A 211 22.02 -10.89 17.17
N GLN A 212 21.50 -12.11 17.04
CA GLN A 212 22.32 -13.35 16.96
C GLN A 212 22.87 -13.63 15.55
N GLN A 213 22.37 -12.96 14.51
CA GLN A 213 22.78 -13.16 13.11
C GLN A 213 23.83 -12.15 12.62
N THR A 214 24.30 -11.22 13.46
CA THR A 214 25.41 -10.32 13.08
C THR A 214 26.74 -11.09 13.26
N PRO A 215 27.50 -11.43 12.21
CA PRO A 215 28.77 -12.11 12.39
C PRO A 215 29.75 -11.13 13.03
N THR A 216 30.32 -11.47 14.18
CA THR A 216 31.58 -10.88 14.64
C THR A 216 32.61 -11.14 13.54
N SER A 217 32.95 -10.11 12.78
CA SER A 217 34.08 -10.15 11.85
C SER A 217 35.33 -10.55 12.62
N PRO A 218 36.05 -11.63 12.26
CA PRO A 218 37.30 -11.96 12.94
C PRO A 218 38.30 -10.85 12.66
N ALA A 219 38.90 -10.36 13.74
CA ALA A 219 39.89 -9.29 13.75
C ALA A 219 41.00 -9.47 12.71
N ASN A 220 41.41 -8.35 12.12
CA ASN A 220 42.64 -8.19 11.34
C ASN A 220 43.81 -8.98 11.97
N ARG A 221 44.25 -10.05 11.31
CA ARG A 221 45.65 -10.50 11.44
C ARG A 221 46.50 -9.66 10.48
N PRO A 222 47.61 -9.06 10.93
CA PRO A 222 48.56 -8.47 9.99
C PRO A 222 49.16 -9.58 9.13
N VAL A 223 48.99 -9.49 7.82
CA VAL A 223 49.74 -10.30 6.86
C VAL A 223 51.10 -9.65 6.69
N THR A 224 52.15 -10.28 7.21
CA THR A 224 53.54 -9.88 6.97
C THR A 224 53.93 -10.32 5.57
N LEU A 225 54.18 -9.38 4.66
CA LEU A 225 54.77 -9.65 3.35
C LEU A 225 56.31 -9.79 3.49
N PRO A 226 56.97 -10.71 2.76
CA PRO A 226 58.43 -10.75 2.73
C PRO A 226 58.99 -9.66 1.81
N VAL A 227 60.01 -8.97 2.31
CA VAL A 227 60.84 -7.99 1.62
C VAL A 227 61.82 -8.71 0.67
N PRO A 228 61.99 -8.27 -0.59
CA PRO A 228 63.23 -8.49 -1.32
C PRO A 228 64.17 -7.28 -1.14
N SER A 229 65.40 -7.65 -0.84
CA SER A 229 66.58 -6.85 -0.53
C SER A 229 67.11 -5.98 -1.68
N ASN A 230 67.33 -4.70 -1.35
CA ASN A 230 68.50 -3.84 -1.59
C ASN A 230 69.39 -4.04 -2.84
N ASN A 231 69.56 -2.92 -3.57
CA ASN A 231 70.81 -2.26 -4.04
C ASN A 231 70.56 -1.65 -5.43
N GLU A 232 70.93 -0.42 -5.80
CA GLU A 232 71.80 0.60 -5.21
C GLU A 232 71.52 1.93 -5.95
N ALA A 233 71.61 3.05 -5.21
CA ALA A 233 72.15 4.39 -5.54
C ALA A 233 72.04 4.94 -6.99
N GLN A 234 71.70 6.21 -7.27
CA GLN A 234 72.20 7.44 -6.65
C GLN A 234 71.26 8.64 -6.94
N SER A 235 71.00 9.40 -5.88
CA SER A 235 71.12 10.86 -5.72
C SER A 235 70.73 11.85 -6.83
N GLY A 236 69.87 12.82 -6.48
CA GLY A 236 70.05 14.22 -6.91
C GLY A 236 68.81 15.06 -7.27
N GLN A 237 68.19 15.69 -6.26
CA GLN A 237 67.52 17.02 -6.23
C GLN A 237 66.55 17.45 -7.36
N ILE A 238 65.24 17.57 -7.10
CA ILE A 238 64.46 18.72 -6.53
C ILE A 238 64.57 20.03 -7.34
N ILE A 239 63.45 20.49 -7.96
CA ILE A 239 62.72 21.80 -7.84
C ILE A 239 61.37 21.60 -8.60
N VAL A 240 60.18 21.49 -7.97
CA VAL A 240 59.21 22.48 -7.44
C VAL A 240 58.32 23.22 -8.46
N ASN A 241 57.01 22.95 -8.33
CA ASN A 241 55.75 23.71 -8.52
C ASN A 241 55.32 24.21 -9.92
N THR A 242 54.16 23.76 -10.43
CA THR A 242 52.75 24.16 -10.16
C THR A 242 52.35 25.41 -10.93
N ILE A 243 51.26 25.32 -11.71
CA ILE A 243 50.06 26.18 -11.62
C ILE A 243 49.02 25.71 -12.66
N SER A 244 47.83 25.47 -12.14
CA SER A 244 46.53 25.28 -12.77
C SER A 244 45.90 26.61 -13.20
N SER A 245 45.08 26.62 -14.27
CA SER A 245 43.66 27.05 -14.25
C SER A 245 43.08 27.43 -15.62
N SER A 246 41.88 26.91 -15.86
CA SER A 246 40.71 27.34 -16.66
C SER A 246 40.62 28.78 -17.23
N ASN A 247 40.06 28.95 -18.45
CA ASN A 247 38.69 29.49 -18.68
C ASN A 247 38.34 29.79 -20.17
N ALA A 248 37.06 29.51 -20.51
CA ALA A 248 36.08 30.23 -21.37
C ALA A 248 36.34 30.61 -22.85
N ALA A 249 35.38 30.29 -23.75
CA ALA A 249 34.39 31.21 -24.36
C ALA A 249 33.91 30.84 -25.80
N ASN A 250 32.63 31.13 -26.09
CA ASN A 250 32.00 31.47 -27.41
C ASN A 250 31.87 30.38 -28.52
N THR A 251 30.92 30.33 -29.45
CA THR A 251 29.74 31.13 -29.92
C THR A 251 29.00 30.33 -31.02
N ASN A 252 27.72 30.66 -31.28
CA ASN A 252 26.92 30.59 -32.54
C ASN A 252 27.32 29.64 -33.69
N ASP A 253 26.37 28.93 -34.33
CA ASP A 253 25.53 29.43 -35.44
C ASP A 253 24.80 28.30 -36.21
N ARG A 254 23.56 28.63 -36.64
CA ARG A 254 22.80 28.28 -37.87
C ARG A 254 22.76 26.89 -38.55
N SER A 255 21.49 26.52 -38.79
CA SER A 255 20.83 26.14 -40.07
C SER A 255 20.93 24.72 -40.65
N ALA A 256 19.74 24.11 -40.72
CA ALA A 256 19.06 23.48 -41.87
C ALA A 256 19.80 22.45 -42.74
N HIS A 257 19.22 21.25 -42.88
CA HIS A 257 18.76 20.77 -44.19
C HIS A 257 17.77 19.60 -44.12
N ILE A 258 16.78 19.70 -44.99
CA ILE A 258 15.71 18.76 -45.37
C ILE A 258 16.24 17.79 -46.43
N GLN A 259 15.88 16.50 -46.38
CA GLN A 259 15.31 15.68 -47.48
C GLN A 259 15.35 14.17 -47.13
N VAL A 260 14.21 13.48 -47.00
CA VAL A 260 13.36 12.82 -48.05
C VAL A 260 13.90 11.42 -48.46
N THR A 261 13.39 10.40 -47.75
CA THR A 261 12.73 9.13 -48.19
C THR A 261 13.37 8.22 -49.29
N PRO A 262 12.76 7.06 -49.64
CA PRO A 262 13.05 5.73 -49.10
C PRO A 262 13.40 4.73 -50.22
N LEU A 263 13.54 3.42 -49.97
CA LEU A 263 13.05 2.38 -50.91
C LEU A 263 12.95 0.98 -50.28
N SER A 264 11.76 0.37 -50.44
CA SER A 264 11.42 -1.04 -50.76
C SER A 264 12.19 -2.20 -50.09
N SER A 265 11.57 -3.28 -49.60
CA SER A 265 10.64 -4.22 -50.27
C SER A 265 10.24 -5.30 -49.23
N ALA A 266 8.96 -5.54 -48.92
CA ALA A 266 7.98 -6.45 -49.56
C ALA A 266 8.23 -7.97 -49.41
N SER A 267 7.42 -8.61 -48.54
CA SER A 267 6.69 -9.91 -48.68
C SER A 267 7.49 -11.23 -48.80
N SER A 268 7.12 -12.40 -48.26
CA SER A 268 5.80 -13.04 -48.13
C SER A 268 5.81 -14.37 -47.32
N LEU A 269 4.63 -14.69 -46.75
CA LEU A 269 3.92 -15.99 -46.66
C LEU A 269 4.44 -17.21 -45.84
N HIS A 270 3.51 -17.71 -45.00
CA HIS A 270 3.40 -18.97 -44.24
C HIS A 270 3.08 -20.19 -45.15
N PRO A 271 3.23 -21.48 -44.72
CA PRO A 271 2.24 -22.14 -43.83
C PRO A 271 2.68 -23.35 -42.92
N GLU A 272 1.81 -23.60 -41.93
CA GLU A 272 1.39 -24.79 -41.16
C GLU A 272 2.22 -26.09 -40.90
N SER A 273 2.25 -26.41 -39.59
CA SER A 273 1.99 -27.70 -38.89
C SER A 273 3.01 -28.84 -38.91
N GLN A 274 3.44 -29.29 -37.72
CA GLN A 274 3.37 -30.69 -37.22
C GLN A 274 3.60 -30.73 -35.69
N MET A 275 2.86 -31.62 -35.01
CA MET A 275 2.98 -31.96 -33.59
C MET A 275 4.24 -32.80 -33.31
N SER A 276 4.96 -32.52 -32.21
CA SER A 276 5.62 -33.55 -31.40
C SER A 276 6.04 -33.00 -30.03
N THR A 277 5.77 -33.82 -29.02
CA THR A 277 6.12 -33.81 -27.59
C THR A 277 7.35 -33.01 -27.13
N GLN A 278 7.18 -32.22 -26.06
CA GLN A 278 8.07 -32.28 -24.90
C GLN A 278 7.41 -31.64 -23.66
N GLN A 279 7.56 -32.34 -22.54
CA GLN A 279 7.06 -31.99 -21.23
C GLN A 279 8.12 -31.09 -20.58
N THR A 280 7.85 -29.79 -20.52
CA THR A 280 8.77 -28.80 -19.91
C THR A 280 8.25 -28.46 -18.51
N LEU A 281 9.01 -28.84 -17.49
CA LEU A 281 8.92 -28.24 -16.16
C LEU A 281 9.25 -26.75 -16.29
N ILE A 282 8.33 -25.88 -15.90
CA ILE A 282 8.61 -24.46 -15.71
C ILE A 282 8.82 -24.25 -14.20
N GLU A 283 10.07 -24.15 -13.79
CA GLU A 283 10.43 -23.40 -12.58
C GLU A 283 10.14 -21.92 -12.86
N VAL A 284 9.17 -21.36 -12.13
CA VAL A 284 8.93 -19.91 -12.15
C VAL A 284 9.93 -19.29 -11.18
N THR A 285 10.96 -18.66 -11.70
CA THR A 285 11.91 -17.83 -10.95
C THR A 285 11.23 -16.51 -10.54
N GLU A 286 11.41 -16.12 -9.28
CA GLU A 286 10.84 -14.94 -8.61
C GLU A 286 11.44 -13.58 -9.06
N GLU A 287 11.52 -13.29 -10.37
CA GLU A 287 12.20 -12.05 -10.83
C GLU A 287 11.34 -11.00 -11.55
N GLU A 288 10.02 -11.18 -11.72
CA GLU A 288 9.17 -10.16 -12.36
C GLU A 288 8.43 -9.21 -11.39
N PHE A 289 8.58 -9.35 -10.07
CA PHE A 289 7.86 -8.48 -9.11
C PHE A 289 8.58 -7.17 -8.77
N SER A 290 9.80 -6.95 -9.27
CA SER A 290 10.66 -5.83 -8.81
C SER A 290 10.78 -4.64 -9.75
N GLN A 291 10.22 -4.70 -10.98
CA GLN A 291 10.39 -3.60 -11.95
C GLN A 291 9.18 -2.63 -12.07
N GLU A 292 7.98 -2.99 -11.58
CA GLU A 292 6.83 -2.05 -11.59
C GLU A 292 6.80 -1.07 -10.41
N THR A 293 7.68 -1.23 -9.43
CA THR A 293 7.71 -0.39 -8.21
C THR A 293 8.45 0.95 -8.39
N GLN A 294 9.08 1.20 -9.55
CA GLN A 294 9.99 2.33 -9.72
C GLN A 294 9.48 3.47 -10.63
N GLU A 295 8.23 3.39 -11.11
CA GLU A 295 7.63 4.41 -12.00
C GLU A 295 6.45 5.19 -11.39
N ARG A 296 6.25 5.17 -10.06
CA ARG A 296 5.09 5.85 -9.42
C ARG A 296 5.41 7.13 -8.63
N ASP A 297 6.46 7.85 -9.02
CA ASP A 297 6.73 9.21 -8.53
C ASP A 297 6.51 10.25 -9.65
N ASN A 298 5.25 10.46 -10.04
CA ASN A 298 4.71 11.74 -10.57
C ASN A 298 3.38 11.51 -11.28
N TYR A 299 2.25 11.55 -10.56
CA TYR A 299 0.99 11.97 -11.18
C TYR A 299 0.14 12.74 -10.19
N ASP A 300 0.27 14.06 -10.28
CA ASP A 300 -0.65 15.06 -9.77
C ASP A 300 -2.01 14.91 -10.48
N TYR A 301 -3.08 14.66 -9.73
CA TYR A 301 -4.45 14.67 -10.27
C TYR A 301 -5.30 15.67 -9.48
N GLY A 302 -5.38 16.88 -10.02
CA GLY A 302 -6.47 17.81 -9.76
C GLY A 302 -7.78 17.24 -10.30
N ILE A 303 -8.71 16.88 -9.41
CA ILE A 303 -10.08 16.57 -9.77
C ILE A 303 -10.94 17.83 -9.64
N ASN A 304 -11.40 18.29 -10.80
CA ASN A 304 -12.37 19.36 -10.97
C ASN A 304 -13.77 18.72 -11.00
N CYS A 305 -14.47 18.68 -9.86
CA CYS A 305 -15.87 18.25 -9.81
C CYS A 305 -16.77 19.46 -10.08
N LYS A 306 -17.43 19.45 -11.25
CA LYS A 306 -18.54 20.36 -11.56
C LYS A 306 -19.70 20.08 -10.60
N GLU A 307 -20.10 21.11 -9.87
CA GLU A 307 -21.38 21.19 -9.17
C GLU A 307 -22.52 20.97 -10.17
N THR A 308 -23.38 19.99 -9.90
CA THR A 308 -24.75 19.97 -10.42
C THR A 308 -25.65 20.34 -9.25
N ARG A 309 -26.18 21.57 -9.31
CA ARG A 309 -27.23 22.07 -8.41
C ARG A 309 -28.54 21.33 -8.71
N GLY A 310 -29.14 20.80 -7.66
CA GLY A 310 -30.57 20.54 -7.50
C GLY A 310 -30.98 21.15 -6.17
#